data_AF-A0A1J4NMS7-F1
#
_entry.id   AF-A0A1J4NMS7-F1
#
_cell.length_a   1.000
_cell.length_b   1.000
_cell.length_c   1.000
_cell.angle_alpha   90.00
_cell.angle_beta   90.00
_cell.angle_gamma   90.00
#
_symmetry.space_group_name_H-M   'P 1'
#
loop_
_entity.id
_entity.type
_entity.pdbx_description
1 polymer ?
#
loop_
_entity_poly.entity_id
_entity_poly.type
_entity_poly.pdbx_seq_one_letter_code
_entity_poly.pdbx_strand_id
1 'polypeptide(L)'
;MSHVSISGGTFIGGQFATQIENINSTIAGVVQQGSPQLAEALQVLRQAVQDQGGLGDDERADLLDNVGYLAQAAQTPPERRNRGLVRSVLAALTVAASSGEEVRRAMEAWGGVLHGILP
;
A
#
# COMPACT_ATOMS: atom_id res chain seq x y z
N MET A 1 31.35 26.49 -3.29
CA MET A 1 30.85 25.42 -2.40
C MET A 1 29.47 25.03 -2.91
N SER A 2 29.40 23.93 -3.66
CA SER A 2 28.16 23.50 -4.31
C SER A 2 27.32 22.72 -3.32
N HIS A 3 26.18 23.29 -2.92
CA HIS A 3 25.17 22.59 -2.12
C HIS A 3 24.46 21.61 -3.05
N VAL A 4 24.75 20.32 -2.92
CA VAL A 4 24.02 19.26 -3.61
C VAL A 4 22.82 18.92 -2.73
N SER A 5 21.67 19.50 -3.04
CA SER A 5 20.39 19.07 -2.48
C SER A 5 19.96 17.78 -3.18
N ILE A 6 20.25 16.63 -2.59
CA ILE A 6 19.64 15.36 -3.00
C ILE A 6 18.21 15.39 -2.51
N SER A 7 17.30 15.74 -3.41
CA SER A 7 15.85 15.65 -3.22
C SER A 7 15.48 14.26 -2.69
N GLY A 8 14.68 14.21 -1.62
CA GLY A 8 14.36 13.05 -0.78
C GLY A 8 13.72 11.81 -1.42
N GLY A 9 13.84 11.58 -2.73
CA GLY A 9 13.37 10.37 -3.40
C GLY A 9 14.36 9.18 -3.35
N THR A 10 15.67 9.44 -3.24
CA THR A 10 16.68 8.36 -3.31
C THR A 10 16.96 7.68 -1.96
N PHE A 11 16.77 8.38 -0.84
CA PHE A 11 17.03 7.83 0.50
C PHE A 11 15.90 6.89 0.99
N ILE A 12 14.64 7.25 0.74
CA ILE A 12 13.48 6.44 1.16
C ILE A 12 13.41 5.10 0.40
N GLY A 13 13.82 5.07 -0.87
CA GLY A 13 13.80 3.86 -1.68
C GLY A 13 14.72 2.74 -1.17
N GLY A 14 15.84 3.09 -0.54
CA GLY A 14 16.82 2.11 -0.05
C GLY A 14 16.38 1.38 1.22
N GLN A 15 15.79 2.10 2.18
CA GLN A 15 15.45 1.53 3.49
C GLN A 15 14.23 0.58 3.42
N PHE A 16 13.30 0.83 2.49
CA PHE A 16 12.10 0.01 2.31
C PHE A 16 12.21 -0.95 1.11
N ALA A 17 13.37 -1.04 0.46
CA ALA A 17 13.56 -1.80 -0.78
C ALA A 17 13.05 -3.25 -0.67
N THR A 18 13.47 -3.97 0.37
CA THR A 18 13.07 -5.37 0.60
C THR A 18 11.58 -5.50 0.89
N GLN A 19 11.01 -4.59 1.69
CA GLN A 19 9.58 -4.60 2.00
C GLN A 19 8.76 -4.36 0.73
N ILE A 20 9.16 -3.37 -0.08
CA ILE A 20 8.53 -3.05 -1.37
C ILE A 20 8.63 -4.22 -2.35
N GLU A 21 9.79 -4.88 -2.44
CA GLU A 21 9.98 -6.06 -3.30
C GLU A 21 9.05 -7.21 -2.88
N ASN A 22 8.95 -7.49 -1.59
CA ASN A 22 8.03 -8.52 -1.06
C ASN A 22 6.57 -8.19 -1.36
N ILE A 23 6.17 -6.92 -1.21
CA ILE A 23 4.83 -6.45 -1.56
C ILE A 23 4.58 -6.62 -3.07
N ASN A 24 5.51 -6.20 -3.91
CA ASN A 24 5.40 -6.33 -5.37
C ASN A 24 5.26 -7.80 -5.81
N SER A 25 6.02 -8.70 -5.20
CA SER A 25 5.93 -10.14 -5.46
C SER A 25 4.55 -10.70 -5.07
N THR A 26 4.02 -10.25 -3.93
CA THR A 26 2.68 -10.59 -3.46
C THR A 26 1.60 -10.05 -4.42
N ILE A 27 1.73 -8.81 -4.89
CA ILE A 27 0.81 -8.20 -5.86
C ILE A 27 0.85 -8.95 -7.21
N ALA A 28 2.02 -9.40 -7.66
CA ALA A 28 2.12 -10.22 -8.86
C ALA A 28 1.32 -11.54 -8.73
N GLY A 29 1.27 -12.13 -7.54
CA GLY A 29 0.39 -13.27 -7.25
C GLY A 29 -1.10 -12.94 -7.41
N VAL A 30 -1.54 -11.75 -7.04
CA VAL A 30 -2.94 -11.29 -7.24
C VAL A 30 -3.31 -11.21 -8.72
N VAL A 31 -2.39 -10.76 -9.58
CA VAL A 31 -2.58 -10.78 -11.04
C VAL A 31 -2.75 -12.20 -11.54
N GLN A 32 -1.90 -13.13 -11.09
CA GLN A 32 -1.95 -14.54 -11.50
C GLN A 32 -3.26 -15.23 -11.09
N GLN A 33 -3.91 -14.77 -10.01
CA GLN A 33 -5.24 -15.24 -9.60
C GLN A 33 -6.40 -14.62 -10.38
N GLY A 34 -6.13 -13.82 -11.41
CA GLY A 34 -7.15 -13.23 -12.28
C GLY A 34 -7.80 -11.96 -11.73
N SER A 35 -7.14 -11.27 -10.78
CA SER A 35 -7.64 -10.01 -10.20
C SER A 35 -6.75 -8.80 -10.55
N PRO A 36 -6.54 -8.47 -11.85
CA PRO A 36 -5.58 -7.45 -12.26
C PRO A 36 -5.93 -6.04 -11.77
N GLN A 37 -7.22 -5.68 -11.71
CA GLN A 37 -7.66 -4.37 -11.17
C GLN A 37 -7.34 -4.22 -9.68
N LEU A 38 -7.46 -5.32 -8.92
CA LEU A 38 -7.12 -5.32 -7.50
C LEU A 38 -5.60 -5.23 -7.31
N ALA A 39 -4.83 -5.90 -8.16
CA ALA A 39 -3.37 -5.78 -8.15
C ALA A 39 -2.92 -4.35 -8.49
N GLU A 40 -3.55 -3.71 -9.47
CA GLU A 40 -3.29 -2.31 -9.82
C GLU A 40 -3.62 -1.37 -8.66
N ALA A 41 -4.78 -1.53 -8.03
CA ALA A 41 -5.17 -0.77 -6.84
C ALA A 41 -4.13 -0.87 -5.72
N LEU A 42 -3.64 -2.09 -5.43
CA LEU A 42 -2.61 -2.32 -4.42
C LEU A 42 -1.26 -1.70 -4.81
N GLN A 43 -0.90 -1.75 -6.10
CA GLN A 43 0.34 -1.15 -6.60
C GLN A 43 0.34 0.38 -6.48
N VAL A 44 -0.79 1.00 -6.85
CA VAL A 44 -1.00 2.45 -6.71
C VAL A 44 -0.97 2.86 -5.24
N LEU A 45 -1.62 2.09 -4.36
CA LEU A 45 -1.63 2.40 -2.94
C LEU A 45 -0.23 2.27 -2.30
N ARG A 46 0.53 1.23 -2.65
CA ARG A 46 1.95 1.08 -2.24
C ARG A 46 2.76 2.30 -2.66
N GLN A 47 2.65 2.69 -3.93
CA GLN A 47 3.39 3.83 -4.47
C GLN A 47 3.00 5.13 -3.77
N ALA A 48 1.71 5.34 -3.52
CA ALA A 48 1.21 6.50 -2.79
C ALA A 48 1.77 6.57 -1.36
N VAL A 49 1.84 5.44 -0.64
CA VAL A 49 2.49 5.39 0.69
C VAL A 49 3.98 5.73 0.60
N GLN A 50 4.67 5.30 -0.46
CA GLN A 50 6.08 5.62 -0.67
C GLN A 50 6.30 7.11 -0.98
N ASP A 51 5.42 7.71 -1.77
CA ASP A 51 5.55 9.10 -2.22
C ASP A 51 4.94 10.11 -1.24
N GLN A 52 4.18 9.64 -0.25
CA GLN A 52 3.56 10.48 0.75
C GLN A 52 4.61 11.23 1.56
N GLY A 53 4.67 12.54 1.37
CA GLY A 53 5.46 13.45 2.20
C GLY A 53 4.90 13.56 3.61
N GLY A 54 5.77 13.88 4.57
CA GLY A 54 5.38 14.14 5.96
C GLY A 54 5.19 12.90 6.84
N LEU A 55 5.26 11.68 6.29
CA LEU A 55 5.31 10.46 7.10
C LEU A 55 6.71 10.26 7.69
N GLY A 56 6.76 9.91 8.97
CA GLY A 56 7.93 9.31 9.59
C GLY A 56 8.22 7.93 9.01
N ASP A 57 9.45 7.44 9.20
CA ASP A 57 9.86 6.13 8.67
C ASP A 57 9.05 4.98 9.26
N ASP A 58 8.79 5.00 10.57
CA ASP A 58 7.96 3.98 11.24
C ASP A 58 6.52 3.98 10.70
N GLU A 59 5.92 5.16 10.56
CA GLU A 59 4.56 5.30 10.02
C GLU A 59 4.49 4.81 8.56
N ARG A 60 5.52 5.11 7.76
CA ARG A 60 5.62 4.60 6.39
C ARG A 60 5.76 3.08 6.35
N ALA A 61 6.57 2.51 7.24
CA ALA A 61 6.75 1.07 7.37
C ALA A 61 5.41 0.39 7.69
N ASP A 62 4.68 0.92 8.68
CA ASP A 62 3.37 0.41 9.11
C ASP A 62 2.34 0.46 7.97
N LEU A 63 2.33 1.56 7.21
CA LEU A 63 1.43 1.70 6.06
C LEU A 63 1.79 0.74 4.92
N LEU A 64 3.08 0.49 4.68
CA LEU A 64 3.52 -0.51 3.70
C LEU A 64 3.15 -1.93 4.15
N ASP A 65 3.28 -2.25 5.44
CA ASP A 65 2.83 -3.53 6.00
C ASP A 65 1.33 -3.72 5.86
N ASN A 66 0.54 -2.66 6.07
CA ASN A 66 -0.90 -2.64 5.80
C ASN A 66 -1.20 -2.96 4.33
N VAL A 67 -0.48 -2.37 3.38
CA VAL A 67 -0.63 -2.68 1.95
C VAL A 67 -0.25 -4.14 1.66
N GLY A 68 0.85 -4.63 2.24
CA GLY A 68 1.28 -6.02 2.14
C GLY A 68 0.21 -6.99 2.66
N TYR A 69 -0.41 -6.68 3.79
CA TYR A 69 -1.52 -7.46 4.34
C TYR A 69 -2.70 -7.54 3.39
N LEU A 70 -3.11 -6.41 2.79
CA LEU A 70 -4.20 -6.41 1.80
C LEU A 70 -3.85 -7.26 0.57
N ALA A 71 -2.60 -7.24 0.11
CA ALA A 71 -2.15 -8.07 -1.01
C ALA A 71 -2.17 -9.57 -0.66
N GLN A 72 -1.82 -9.95 0.57
CA GLN A 72 -1.97 -11.33 1.04
C GLN A 72 -3.44 -11.74 1.17
N ALA A 73 -4.29 -10.85 1.70
CA ALA A 73 -5.72 -11.10 1.83
C ALA A 73 -6.39 -11.26 0.45
N ALA A 74 -5.97 -10.47 -0.54
CA ALA A 74 -6.42 -10.59 -1.92
C ALA A 74 -6.12 -11.97 -2.52
N GLN A 75 -4.97 -12.56 -2.17
CA GLN A 75 -4.59 -13.91 -2.59
C GLN A 75 -5.26 -15.04 -1.81
N THR A 76 -5.91 -14.70 -0.70
CA THR A 76 -6.55 -15.67 0.18
C THR A 76 -8.00 -15.87 -0.27
N PRO A 77 -8.51 -17.13 -0.32
CA PRO A 77 -9.91 -17.39 -0.60
C PRO A 77 -10.83 -16.58 0.32
N PRO A 78 -11.95 -16.00 -0.15
CA PRO A 78 -12.79 -15.09 0.63
C PRO A 78 -13.19 -15.62 2.02
N GLU A 79 -13.61 -16.88 2.08
CA GLU A 79 -13.98 -17.62 3.31
C GLU A 79 -12.83 -17.81 4.31
N ARG A 80 -11.57 -17.66 3.90
CA ARG A 80 -10.38 -17.75 4.77
C ARG A 80 -9.79 -16.39 5.15
N ARG A 81 -10.31 -15.30 4.59
CA ARG A 81 -9.83 -13.94 4.91
C ARG A 81 -10.25 -13.59 6.33
N ASN A 82 -9.32 -13.00 7.10
CA ASN A 82 -9.69 -12.43 8.39
C ASN A 82 -10.38 -11.07 8.17
N ARG A 83 -11.71 -11.09 8.10
CA ARG A 83 -12.55 -9.91 7.86
C ARG A 83 -12.26 -8.75 8.83
N GLY A 84 -12.02 -9.08 10.10
CA GLY A 84 -11.75 -8.08 11.14
C GLY A 84 -10.45 -7.33 10.87
N LEU A 85 -9.40 -8.07 10.52
CA LEU A 85 -8.10 -7.49 10.16
C LEU A 85 -8.16 -6.70 8.85
N VAL A 86 -8.77 -7.25 7.78
CA VAL A 86 -8.93 -6.51 6.51
C VAL A 86 -9.63 -5.17 6.75
N ARG A 87 -10.72 -5.16 7.53
CA ARG A 87 -11.42 -3.91 7.87
C ARG A 87 -10.56 -2.96 8.68
N SER A 88 -9.82 -3.46 9.67
CA SER A 88 -8.92 -2.63 10.49
C SER A 88 -7.83 -1.98 9.64
N VAL A 89 -7.25 -2.74 8.71
CA VAL A 89 -6.20 -2.28 7.80
C VAL A 89 -6.74 -1.22 6.83
N LEU A 90 -7.92 -1.46 6.22
CA LEU A 90 -8.57 -0.46 5.38
C LEU A 90 -8.86 0.83 6.16
N ALA A 91 -9.32 0.72 7.40
CA ALA A 91 -9.58 1.88 8.25
C ALA A 91 -8.30 2.67 8.56
N ALA A 92 -7.18 2.00 8.85
CA ALA A 92 -5.89 2.65 9.06
C ALA A 92 -5.43 3.43 7.81
N LEU A 93 -5.59 2.84 6.63
CA LEU A 93 -5.28 3.49 5.35
C LEU A 93 -6.21 4.67 5.06
N THR A 94 -7.49 4.58 5.43
CA THR A 94 -8.43 5.72 5.37
C THR A 94 -8.05 6.84 6.34
N VAL A 95 -7.55 6.53 7.54
CA VAL A 95 -7.04 7.53 8.47
C VAL A 95 -5.80 8.22 7.89
N ALA A 96 -4.85 7.46 7.32
CA ALA A 96 -3.68 8.04 6.65
C ALA A 96 -4.07 8.91 5.44
N ALA A 97 -5.10 8.52 4.69
CA ALA A 97 -5.67 9.34 3.61
C ALA A 97 -6.29 10.66 4.09
N SER A 98 -6.67 10.80 5.36
CA SER A 98 -7.24 12.06 5.87
C SER A 98 -6.21 13.16 6.05
N SER A 99 -4.94 12.80 6.23
CA SER A 99 -3.82 13.73 6.42
C SER A 99 -2.82 13.72 5.25
N GLY A 100 -2.82 12.67 4.41
CA GLY A 100 -1.87 12.48 3.33
C GLY A 100 -2.48 12.55 1.93
N GLU A 101 -2.04 13.53 1.14
CA GLU A 101 -2.57 13.79 -0.22
C GLU A 101 -2.41 12.61 -1.21
N GLU A 102 -1.26 11.94 -1.23
CA GLU A 102 -1.01 10.85 -2.19
C GLU A 102 -1.84 9.62 -1.82
N VAL A 103 -1.87 9.27 -0.52
CA VAL A 103 -2.68 8.15 -0.02
C VAL A 103 -4.17 8.43 -0.22
N ARG A 104 -4.61 9.69 -0.03
CA ARG A 104 -5.99 10.13 -0.31
C ARG A 104 -6.36 9.89 -1.76
N ARG A 105 -5.54 10.33 -2.72
CA ARG A 105 -5.79 10.13 -4.15
C ARG A 105 -5.90 8.66 -4.52
N ALA A 106 -5.00 7.83 -3.99
CA ALA A 106 -5.05 6.38 -4.21
C ALA A 106 -6.36 5.77 -3.66
N MET A 107 -6.75 6.13 -2.44
CA MET A 107 -7.99 5.64 -1.82
C MET A 107 -9.26 6.16 -2.51
N GLU A 108 -9.27 7.38 -3.05
CA GLU A 108 -10.40 7.89 -3.83
C GLU A 108 -10.55 7.18 -5.18
N ALA A 109 -9.43 6.92 -5.86
CA ALA A 109 -9.45 6.23 -7.15
C ALA A 109 -9.82 4.75 -7.01
N TRP A 110 -9.36 4.10 -5.95
CA TRP A 110 -9.40 2.63 -5.84
C TRP A 110 -10.15 2.09 -4.63
N GLY A 111 -10.71 2.96 -3.79
CA GLY A 111 -11.40 2.56 -2.56
C GLY A 111 -12.48 1.51 -2.79
N GLY A 112 -13.29 1.65 -3.85
CA GLY A 112 -14.30 0.65 -4.19
C GLY A 112 -13.72 -0.74 -4.50
N VAL A 113 -12.60 -0.78 -5.23
CA VAL A 113 -11.90 -2.03 -5.58
C VAL A 113 -11.26 -2.66 -4.34
N LEU A 114 -10.61 -1.86 -3.50
CA LEU A 114 -9.96 -2.31 -2.26
C LEU A 114 -10.98 -2.83 -1.23
N HIS A 115 -12.16 -2.20 -1.14
CA HIS A 115 -13.24 -2.70 -0.30
C HIS A 115 -13.79 -4.04 -0.79
N GLY A 116 -13.64 -4.36 -2.08
CA GLY A 116 -13.96 -5.67 -2.66
C GLY A 116 -13.13 -6.84 -2.12
N ILE A 117 -12.07 -6.58 -1.33
CA ILE A 117 -11.35 -7.63 -0.59
C ILE A 117 -12.24 -8.18 0.55
N LEU A 118 -13.15 -7.37 1.09
CA LEU A 118 -14.11 -7.82 2.10
C LEU A 118 -15.07 -8.85 1.46
N PRO A 119 -15.35 -9.97 2.14
CA PRO A 119 -16.28 -10.98 1.64
C PRO A 119 -17.75 -10.59 1.78
#